data_AF-A0ABD0P197-F1
#
_entry.id   AF-A0ABD0P197-F1
#
_cell.length_a   1.000
_cell.length_b   1.000
_cell.length_c   1.000
_cell.angle_alpha   90.00
_cell.angle_beta   90.00
_cell.angle_gamma   90.00
#
_symmetry.space_group_name_H-M   'P 1'
#
loop_
_entity.id
_entity.type
_entity.pdbx_description
1 polymer ?
#
loop_
_entity_poly.entity_id
_entity_poly.type
_entity_poly.pdbx_seq_one_letter_code
_entity_poly.pdbx_strand_id
1 'polypeptide(L)' 'IVRHDRTMEQIVFPVPNICEYLTEESKVRVFTTTERDDQGSKVNDFFQQFDDLYNEM' A
#
# COMPACT_ATOMS: atom_id res chain seq x y z
N ILE A 1 -0.08 -4.55 -12.53
CA ILE A 1 1.33 -4.17 -12.24
C ILE A 1 1.99 -3.71 -13.53
N VAL A 2 2.86 -2.69 -13.45
CA VAL A 2 3.65 -2.23 -14.60
C VAL A 2 4.99 -2.95 -14.57
N ARG A 3 5.34 -3.63 -15.66
CA ARG A 3 6.62 -4.36 -15.79
C ARG A 3 7.73 -3.43 -16.28
N HIS A 4 8.98 -3.91 -16.24
CA HIS A 4 10.16 -3.17 -16.71
C HIS A 4 10.08 -2.76 -18.19
N ASP A 5 9.41 -3.56 -19.01
CA ASP A 5 9.13 -3.28 -20.43
C ASP A 5 7.91 -2.37 -20.64
N ARG A 6 7.37 -1.78 -19.56
CA ARG A 6 6.19 -0.89 -19.54
C ARG A 6 4.88 -1.56 -19.93
N THR A 7 4.84 -2.89 -19.99
CA THR A 7 3.59 -3.62 -20.18
C THR A 7 2.77 -3.63 -18.88
N MET A 8 1.44 -3.68 -19.03
CA MET A 8 0.51 -3.82 -17.91
C MET A 8 0.04 -5.27 -17.81
N GLU A 9 0.14 -5.83 -16.61
CA GLU A 9 -0.27 -7.20 -16.32
C GLU A 9 -1.19 -7.26 -15.10
N GLN A 10 -2.11 -8.23 -15.10
CA GLN A 10 -2.93 -8.57 -13.94
C GLN A 10 -2.40 -9.86 -13.31
N ILE A 11 -2.32 -9.88 -11.97
CA ILE A 11 -1.92 -11.05 -11.19
C ILE A 11 -3.02 -11.41 -10.18
N VAL A 12 -3.12 -12.69 -9.85
CA VAL A 12 -4.00 -13.21 -8.79
C VAL A 12 -3.18 -14.09 -7.86
N PHE A 13 -3.37 -13.92 -6.56
CA PHE A 13 -2.72 -14.70 -5.52
C PHE A 13 -3.61 -14.73 -4.27
N PRO A 14 -3.53 -15.77 -3.42
CA PRO A 14 -4.27 -15.80 -2.17
C PRO A 14 -3.74 -14.74 -1.19
N VAL A 15 -4.65 -14.09 -0.47
CA VAL A 15 -4.29 -13.09 0.55
C VAL A 15 -3.68 -13.82 1.77
N PRO A 16 -2.50 -13.42 2.26
CA PRO A 16 -1.94 -13.97 3.49
C PRO A 16 -2.82 -13.68 4.71
N ASN A 17 -3.06 -14.67 5.58
CA ASN A 17 -3.93 -14.52 6.75
C ASN A 17 -3.46 -13.41 7.72
N ILE A 18 -2.16 -13.12 7.77
CA ILE A 18 -1.61 -12.05 8.60
C ILE A 18 -2.24 -10.68 8.28
N CYS A 19 -2.67 -10.48 7.02
CA CYS A 19 -3.33 -9.24 6.60
C CYS A 19 -4.70 -9.01 7.25
N GLU A 20 -5.29 -10.01 7.91
CA GLU A 20 -6.54 -9.87 8.66
C GLU A 20 -6.37 -9.06 9.95
N TYR A 21 -5.14 -8.96 10.48
CA TYR A 21 -4.87 -8.24 11.73
C TYR A 21 -4.72 -6.73 11.56
N LEU A 22 -4.64 -6.23 10.33
CA LEU A 22 -4.60 -4.79 10.07
C LEU A 22 -5.91 -4.13 10.51
N THR A 23 -5.81 -3.17 11.43
CA THR A 23 -6.99 -2.52 12.00
C THR A 23 -7.68 -1.57 11.01
N GLU A 24 -9.00 -1.42 11.13
CA GLU A 24 -9.75 -0.41 10.37
C GLU A 24 -9.28 1.01 10.68
N GLU A 25 -8.84 1.27 11.92
CA GLU A 25 -8.26 2.55 12.31
C GLU A 25 -7.00 2.87 11.50
N SER A 26 -6.10 1.90 11.35
CA SER A 26 -4.90 2.07 10.52
C SER A 26 -5.21 2.28 9.05
N LYS A 27 -6.23 1.60 8.50
CA LYS A 27 -6.70 1.86 7.13
C LYS A 27 -7.19 3.30 6.97
N VAL A 28 -7.99 3.79 7.92
CA VAL A 28 -8.51 5.18 7.91
C VAL A 28 -7.37 6.19 8.08
N ARG A 29 -6.43 5.93 8.99
CA ARG A 29 -5.25 6.78 9.21
C ARG A 29 -4.47 6.93 7.91
N VAL A 30 -4.00 5.82 7.32
CA VAL A 30 -3.23 5.84 6.07
C VAL A 30 -4.00 6.56 4.97
N PHE A 31 -5.30 6.28 4.80
CA PHE A 31 -6.11 6.92 3.76
C PHE A 31 -6.16 8.45 3.89
N THR A 32 -6.27 8.95 5.12
CA THR A 32 -6.43 10.39 5.41
C THR A 32 -5.10 11.14 5.53
N THR A 33 -4.04 10.50 6.03
CA THR A 33 -2.75 11.15 6.31
C THR A 33 -1.76 11.03 5.17
N THR A 34 -1.95 10.12 4.20
CA THR A 34 -0.99 9.96 3.10
C THR A 34 -0.90 11.24 2.25
N GLU A 35 0.29 11.81 2.17
CA GLU A 35 0.59 13.06 1.47
C GLU A 35 0.79 12.84 -0.03
N ARG A 36 0.64 13.92 -0.81
CA ARG A 36 0.95 13.91 -2.24
C ARG A 36 2.36 14.44 -2.44
N ASP A 37 3.14 13.76 -3.28
CA ASP A 37 4.43 14.25 -3.73
C ASP A 37 4.29 15.43 -4.72
N ASP A 38 5.43 15.97 -5.17
CA ASP A 38 5.50 17.08 -6.13
C ASP A 38 4.85 16.77 -7.48
N GLN A 39 4.61 15.50 -7.80
CA GLN A 39 3.91 15.04 -9.00
C GLN A 39 2.43 14.72 -8.73
N GLY A 40 1.95 15.00 -7.52
CA GLY A 40 0.57 14.77 -7.11
C GLY A 40 0.24 13.31 -6.77
N SER A 41 1.24 12.43 -6.69
CA SER A 41 1.08 11.01 -6.38
C SER A 41 1.14 10.76 -4.88
N LYS A 42 0.27 9.88 -4.39
CA LYS A 42 0.29 9.39 -2.99
C LYS A 42 1.17 8.15 -2.79
N VAL A 43 1.71 7.61 -3.88
CA VAL A 43 2.36 6.30 -3.88
C VAL A 43 3.61 6.30 -3.00
N ASN A 44 4.46 7.33 -3.11
CA ASN A 44 5.74 7.34 -2.40
C ASN A 44 5.54 7.28 -0.88
N ASP A 45 4.75 8.22 -0.33
CA ASP A 45 4.49 8.32 1.11
C ASP A 45 3.73 7.10 1.66
N PHE A 46 2.80 6.53 0.87
CA PHE A 46 2.14 5.28 1.24
C PHE A 46 3.14 4.12 1.41
N PHE A 47 4.10 3.98 0.50
CA PHE A 47 5.10 2.90 0.57
C PHE A 47 6.10 3.07 1.72
N GLN A 48 6.34 4.29 2.20
CA GLN A 48 7.19 4.53 3.37
C GLN A 48 6.56 3.99 4.67
N GLN A 49 5.22 3.94 4.73
CA GLN A 49 4.47 3.39 5.87
C GLN A 49 4.37 1.86 5.86
N PHE A 50 4.94 1.18 4.85
CA PHE A 50 4.77 -0.26 4.67
C PHE A 50 5.29 -1.08 5.86
N ASP A 51 6.48 -0.77 6.37
CA ASP A 51 7.08 -1.52 7.48
C ASP A 51 6.23 -1.40 8.75
N ASP A 52 5.67 -0.23 9.03
CA ASP A 52 4.79 -0.01 10.19
C ASP A 52 3.49 -0.80 10.08
N LEU A 53 2.86 -0.79 8.90
CA LEU A 53 1.66 -1.59 8.64
C LEU A 53 1.96 -3.09 8.69
N TYR A 54 3.13 -3.51 8.20
CA TYR A 54 3.55 -4.90 8.24
C TYR A 54 3.84 -5.38 9.65
N ASN A 55 4.38 -4.52 10.53
CA ASN A 55 4.59 -4.84 11.93
C ASN A 55 3.30 -4.81 12.77
N GLU A 56 2.27 -4.11 12.31
CA GLU A 56 0.93 -4.13 12.92
C GLU A 56 0.17 -5.42 12.62
N MET A 57 0.33 -5.94 11.40
CA MET A 57 -0.25 -7.22 10.94
C MET A 57 0.38 -8.42 11.66
#